data_AF-A0A5E4MF05-F1
#
_entry.id   AF-A0A5E4MF05-F1
#
_cell.length_a   1.000
_cell.length_b   1.000
_cell.length_c   1.000
_cell.angle_alpha   90.00
_cell.angle_beta   90.00
_cell.angle_gamma   90.00
#
_symmetry.space_group_name_H-M   'P 1'
#
loop_
_entity.id
_entity.type
_entity.pdbx_description
1 polymer ?
#
loop_
_entity_poly.entity_id
_entity_poly.type
_entity_poly.pdbx_seq_one_letter_code
_entity_poly.pdbx_strand_id
1 'polypeptide(L)'
;MSQKRSFEDTHSVKKLCNRVSVLSNEHGENKEFSTRKRCSSVSYEQCSSYKKMKLQEIEDEVIVKREENTKQLTPTKNVEENIAHTSDKPRLLPALLLNGNLSSVIKIDEQKYNIYNTCAFDSIAIIISRAFVDNSAYTDFVDANSNSEFLNFCKSVAFIDSSENLNKQRVKMLRRIFNENSEAPNLKTINCECNVIKIICDLLKEYPSAKNHIRCSNNSCKNANTWRNSSTIILDVKELKDLKNLEGILKEYTKLRKYNCGRCTEKITAKRALSNHLFIETDQLKKTSQFTMADIPSEISVENYRFVLNGSVNFESGHYTSQVLRLKQNVWETHNDLRKYIKICTVPEKLIVNPHLVVYTKE
;
A
#
# COMPACT_ATOMS: atom_id res chain seq x y z
N MET A 1 -37.98 60.99 3.44
CA MET A 1 -38.76 59.91 2.82
C MET A 1 -37.91 58.65 2.85
N SER A 2 -38.40 57.65 3.56
CA SER A 2 -37.77 56.35 3.79
C SER A 2 -37.97 55.39 2.62
N GLN A 3 -36.95 54.59 2.29
CA GLN A 3 -37.03 53.19 1.82
C GLN A 3 -35.58 52.66 1.80
N LYS A 4 -35.08 51.86 2.75
CA LYS A 4 -35.31 50.44 3.14
C LYS A 4 -34.86 49.38 2.12
N ARG A 5 -33.93 48.52 2.61
CA ARG A 5 -33.56 47.13 2.26
C ARG A 5 -32.56 46.97 1.09
N SER A 6 -31.61 46.04 1.11
CA SER A 6 -31.40 44.84 1.95
C SER A 6 -29.91 44.49 2.07
N PHE A 7 -29.53 44.04 3.27
CA PHE A 7 -28.31 43.31 3.59
C PHE A 7 -28.36 41.90 2.96
N GLU A 8 -27.25 41.45 2.39
CA GLU A 8 -26.95 40.02 2.24
C GLU A 8 -25.73 39.67 3.09
N ASP A 9 -26.02 38.89 4.14
CA ASP A 9 -25.06 38.26 5.04
C ASP A 9 -24.32 37.13 4.33
N THR A 10 -23.01 37.27 4.17
CA THR A 10 -22.13 36.13 3.89
C THR A 10 -21.60 35.58 5.20
N HIS A 11 -22.24 34.49 5.66
CA HIS A 11 -21.78 33.67 6.77
C HIS A 11 -20.42 33.02 6.46
N SER A 12 -19.35 33.71 6.82
CA SER A 12 -18.02 33.12 6.97
C SER A 12 -18.00 32.28 8.25
N VAL A 13 -18.20 30.97 8.12
CA VAL A 13 -17.95 30.02 9.19
C VAL A 13 -16.44 29.90 9.39
N LYS A 14 -15.88 30.80 10.21
CA LYS A 14 -14.54 30.65 10.78
C LYS A 14 -14.56 29.44 11.73
N LYS A 15 -14.05 28.30 11.28
CA LYS A 15 -13.66 27.19 12.16
C LYS A 15 -12.53 27.67 13.07
N LEU A 16 -12.89 28.11 14.28
CA LEU A 16 -11.96 28.24 15.39
C LEU A 16 -11.40 26.87 15.75
N CYS A 17 -10.15 26.60 15.36
CA CYS A 17 -9.36 25.55 15.97
C CYS A 17 -8.69 26.14 17.21
N ASN A 18 -9.21 25.79 18.38
CA ASN A 18 -8.62 26.11 19.67
C ASN A 18 -7.19 25.57 19.75
N ARG A 19 -6.23 26.49 19.89
CA ARG A 19 -4.82 26.21 20.16
C ARG A 19 -4.69 26.09 21.68
N VAL A 20 -4.60 24.88 22.19
CA VAL A 20 -4.23 24.63 23.59
C VAL A 20 -2.71 24.55 23.64
N SER A 21 -2.08 25.57 24.20
CA SER A 21 -0.68 25.52 24.62
C SER A 21 -0.58 24.74 25.93
N VAL A 22 0.21 23.68 25.96
CA VAL A 22 0.61 23.01 27.21
C VAL A 22 2.10 23.24 27.38
N LEU A 23 2.45 23.89 28.49
CA LEU A 23 3.79 24.11 28.99
C LEU A 23 4.45 22.77 29.37
N SER A 24 5.75 22.68 29.11
CA SER A 24 6.61 21.57 29.49
C SER A 24 6.73 21.51 31.02
N ASN A 25 6.41 20.36 31.62
CA ASN A 25 6.94 20.02 32.94
C ASN A 25 8.19 19.15 32.74
N GLU A 26 9.29 19.60 33.32
CA GLU A 26 10.53 18.84 33.42
C GLU A 26 10.38 17.72 34.46
N HIS A 27 11.12 16.63 34.22
CA HIS A 27 11.33 15.44 35.07
C HIS A 27 10.43 14.22 34.81
N GLY A 28 11.08 13.17 34.30
CA GLY A 28 10.59 11.80 34.19
C GLY A 28 10.67 11.28 32.76
N GLU A 29 11.72 10.54 32.44
CA GLU A 29 11.90 9.86 31.15
C GLU A 29 10.79 8.82 30.91
N ASN A 30 9.67 9.28 30.37
CA ASN A 30 8.71 8.46 29.65
C ASN A 30 8.72 8.94 28.21
N LYS A 31 9.39 8.19 27.32
CA LYS A 31 9.26 8.39 25.88
C LYS A 31 7.85 7.98 25.47
N GLU A 32 6.90 8.89 25.66
CA GLU A 32 5.59 8.82 25.04
C GLU A 32 5.80 8.72 23.53
N PHE A 33 5.46 7.56 22.96
CA PHE A 33 5.04 7.50 21.57
C PHE A 33 3.72 8.26 21.46
N SER A 34 3.83 9.59 21.41
CA SER A 34 2.76 10.46 20.95
C SER A 34 2.29 9.89 19.63
N THR A 35 1.03 9.44 19.59
CA THR A 35 0.35 9.11 18.34
C THR A 35 0.30 10.41 17.54
N ARG A 36 1.35 10.68 16.77
CA ARG A 36 1.35 11.71 15.74
C ARG A 36 0.11 11.43 14.90
N LYS A 37 -0.84 12.37 14.87
CA LYS A 37 -1.82 12.47 13.78
C LYS A 37 -1.01 12.72 12.51
N ARG A 38 -0.44 11.66 11.93
CA ARG A 38 0.38 11.71 10.72
C ARG A 38 -0.40 11.37 9.46
N CYS A 39 -1.72 11.17 9.55
CA CYS A 39 -2.59 11.29 8.38
C CYS A 39 -2.87 12.78 8.12
N SER A 40 -1.96 13.45 7.40
CA SER A 40 -2.21 14.62 6.51
C SER A 40 -1.05 15.64 6.40
N SER A 41 0.08 15.44 7.06
CA SER A 41 1.25 16.34 6.87
C SER A 41 2.57 15.60 6.94
N VAL A 42 2.80 14.66 6.02
CA VAL A 42 4.17 14.35 5.62
C VAL A 42 4.62 15.54 4.77
N SER A 43 5.67 16.25 5.19
CA SER A 43 6.19 17.40 4.46
C SER A 43 6.53 16.98 3.03
N TYR A 44 5.90 17.63 2.06
CA TYR A 44 6.15 17.51 0.61
C TYR A 44 7.64 17.64 0.23
N GLU A 45 8.49 18.08 1.15
CA GLU A 45 9.92 18.32 0.96
C GLU A 45 10.74 17.06 0.63
N GLN A 46 10.28 15.85 0.98
CA GLN A 46 11.00 14.62 0.57
C GLN A 46 10.61 14.09 -0.82
N CYS A 47 9.46 14.48 -1.37
CA CYS A 47 9.03 14.10 -2.73
C CYS A 47 9.42 15.16 -3.78
N SER A 48 9.31 16.44 -3.42
CA SER A 48 9.37 17.56 -4.37
C SER A 48 10.76 17.89 -4.94
N SER A 49 11.86 17.32 -4.43
CA SER A 49 13.22 17.63 -4.90
C SER A 49 13.58 17.00 -6.25
N TYR A 50 12.72 16.17 -6.86
CA TYR A 50 13.01 15.45 -8.11
C TYR A 50 12.33 16.04 -9.35
N LYS A 51 12.01 17.34 -9.34
CA LYS A 51 11.32 18.03 -10.45
C LYS A 51 12.28 18.38 -11.60
N LYS A 52 12.83 17.37 -12.28
CA LYS A 52 13.37 17.34 -13.67
C LYS A 52 14.32 16.13 -13.82
N MET A 53 13.78 14.92 -13.93
CA MET A 53 14.48 13.86 -14.69
C MET A 53 13.79 13.77 -16.04
N LYS A 54 14.53 14.11 -17.10
CA LYS A 54 14.15 13.70 -18.45
C LYS A 54 14.13 12.17 -18.44
N LEU A 55 13.05 11.59 -18.96
CA LEU A 55 13.01 10.19 -19.37
C LEU A 55 14.15 10.00 -20.39
N GLN A 56 15.34 9.59 -19.94
CA GLN A 56 16.31 9.00 -20.85
C GLN A 56 15.79 7.59 -21.12
N GLU A 57 15.61 7.28 -22.40
CA GLU A 57 15.28 5.95 -22.88
C GLU A 57 16.29 4.96 -22.30
N ILE A 58 15.85 4.13 -21.36
CA ILE A 58 16.63 2.99 -20.90
C ILE A 58 16.41 1.93 -22.00
N GLU A 59 17.30 1.94 -22.99
CA GLU A 59 17.46 0.81 -23.89
C GLU A 59 18.09 -0.34 -23.09
N ASP A 60 17.26 -1.21 -22.53
CA ASP A 60 17.71 -2.51 -22.04
C ASP A 60 18.13 -3.34 -23.28
N GLU A 61 19.43 -3.46 -23.55
CA GLU A 61 19.97 -4.48 -24.47
C GLU A 61 19.61 -5.87 -23.92
N VAL A 62 18.50 -6.42 -24.40
CA VAL A 62 18.14 -7.81 -24.15
C VAL A 62 19.00 -8.68 -25.07
N ILE A 63 20.13 -9.16 -24.54
CA ILE A 63 20.89 -10.25 -25.16
C ILE A 63 20.06 -11.54 -25.05
N VAL A 64 19.18 -11.78 -26.02
CA VAL A 64 18.59 -13.10 -26.25
C VAL A 64 19.65 -13.93 -26.98
N LYS A 65 20.41 -14.74 -26.24
CA LYS A 65 21.19 -15.83 -26.86
C LYS A 65 20.20 -16.85 -27.42
N ARG A 66 19.97 -16.79 -28.73
CA ARG A 66 19.23 -17.79 -29.50
C ARG A 66 20.24 -18.88 -29.85
N GLU A 67 20.20 -20.01 -29.14
CA GLU A 67 20.92 -21.21 -29.58
C GLU A 67 20.19 -21.81 -30.78
N GLU A 68 20.76 -21.63 -31.96
CA GLU A 68 20.37 -22.35 -33.18
C GLU A 68 20.95 -23.76 -33.11
N ASN A 69 20.12 -24.75 -32.79
CA ASN A 69 20.43 -26.16 -33.01
C ASN A 69 19.60 -26.69 -34.17
N THR A 70 20.16 -26.59 -35.38
CA THR A 70 19.71 -27.32 -36.57
C THR A 70 20.20 -28.76 -36.49
N LYS A 71 19.30 -29.68 -36.11
CA LYS A 71 19.45 -31.11 -36.42
C LYS A 71 18.22 -31.59 -37.16
N GLN A 72 18.43 -31.95 -38.43
CA GLN A 72 17.50 -32.68 -39.26
C GLN A 72 17.15 -34.01 -38.58
N LEU A 73 15.85 -34.31 -38.47
CA LEU A 73 15.35 -35.63 -38.09
C LEU A 73 14.35 -36.09 -39.15
N THR A 74 14.65 -37.26 -39.69
CA THR A 74 13.86 -38.07 -40.61
C THR A 74 12.58 -38.58 -39.94
N PRO A 75 11.52 -38.89 -40.72
CA PRO A 75 10.24 -39.31 -40.18
C PRO A 75 10.20 -40.83 -39.97
N THR A 76 10.07 -41.26 -38.72
CA THR A 76 9.61 -42.62 -38.41
C THR A 76 8.39 -42.54 -37.50
N LYS A 77 7.28 -43.06 -38.02
CA LYS A 77 6.05 -43.36 -37.30
C LYS A 77 6.37 -44.26 -36.11
N ASN A 78 5.87 -43.91 -34.92
CA ASN A 78 5.20 -44.85 -34.04
C ASN A 78 4.24 -44.08 -33.12
N VAL A 79 3.00 -44.55 -33.13
CA VAL A 79 1.90 -44.11 -32.29
C VAL A 79 2.08 -44.77 -30.94
N GLU A 80 2.43 -43.99 -29.92
CA GLU A 80 2.19 -44.35 -28.53
C GLU A 80 1.49 -43.16 -27.86
N GLU A 81 0.26 -43.44 -27.42
CA GLU A 81 -0.62 -42.55 -26.68
C GLU A 81 0.01 -42.17 -25.35
N ASN A 82 0.80 -41.09 -25.36
CA ASN A 82 1.09 -40.35 -24.14
C ASN A 82 -0.11 -39.46 -23.83
N ILE A 83 -0.96 -39.95 -22.92
CA ILE A 83 -2.00 -39.16 -22.26
C ILE A 83 -1.30 -37.96 -21.63
N ALA A 84 -1.36 -36.82 -22.32
CA ALA A 84 -0.98 -35.55 -21.80
C ALA A 84 -1.92 -35.26 -20.61
N HIS A 85 -1.39 -35.35 -19.39
CA HIS A 85 -1.93 -34.57 -18.29
C HIS A 85 -1.70 -33.10 -18.62
N THR A 86 -2.55 -32.54 -19.46
CA THR A 86 -2.73 -31.10 -19.61
C THR A 86 -3.28 -30.62 -18.27
N SER A 87 -2.38 -30.23 -17.35
CA SER A 87 -2.80 -29.41 -16.23
C SER A 87 -3.22 -28.07 -16.83
N ASP A 88 -4.51 -27.94 -17.15
CA ASP A 88 -5.19 -26.73 -17.57
C ASP A 88 -5.27 -25.72 -16.41
N LYS A 89 -4.13 -25.39 -15.81
CA LYS A 89 -4.02 -24.14 -15.08
C LYS A 89 -3.66 -23.09 -16.13
N PRO A 90 -4.59 -22.19 -16.50
CA PRO A 90 -4.23 -21.09 -17.38
C PRO A 90 -3.00 -20.42 -16.76
N ARG A 91 -1.94 -20.30 -17.57
CA ARG A 91 -0.87 -19.36 -17.27
C ARG A 91 -1.56 -18.01 -17.10
N LEU A 92 -1.91 -17.66 -15.86
CA LEU A 92 -2.50 -16.39 -15.49
C LEU A 92 -1.51 -15.35 -15.97
N LEU A 93 -1.74 -14.83 -17.18
CA LEU A 93 -0.95 -13.74 -17.73
C LEU A 93 -1.00 -12.66 -16.67
N PRO A 94 0.13 -12.28 -16.09
CA PRO A 94 0.08 -11.41 -14.94
C PRO A 94 -0.49 -10.07 -15.40
N ALA A 95 -1.64 -9.68 -14.85
CA ALA A 95 -2.21 -8.36 -15.07
C ALA A 95 -1.13 -7.31 -14.77
N LEU A 96 -0.69 -6.64 -15.83
CA LEU A 96 0.31 -5.59 -15.76
C LEU A 96 -0.41 -4.27 -15.60
N LEU A 97 -0.29 -3.68 -14.41
CA LEU A 97 -0.84 -2.37 -14.14
C LEU A 97 0.22 -1.32 -14.53
N LEU A 98 0.12 -0.79 -15.75
CA LEU A 98 1.03 0.25 -16.22
C LEU A 98 0.77 1.57 -15.52
N ASN A 99 1.83 2.37 -15.38
CA ASN A 99 1.80 3.68 -14.76
C ASN A 99 0.83 4.62 -15.52
N GLY A 100 0.20 5.54 -14.81
CA GLY A 100 -0.68 6.56 -15.37
C GLY A 100 0.01 7.37 -16.48
N ASN A 101 1.31 7.68 -16.33
CA ASN A 101 2.10 8.39 -17.34
C ASN A 101 2.16 7.65 -18.69
N LEU A 102 1.96 6.34 -18.68
CA LEU A 102 1.96 5.47 -19.87
C LEU A 102 0.54 5.11 -20.33
N SER A 103 -0.48 5.60 -19.62
CA SER A 103 -1.88 5.32 -19.92
C SER A 103 -2.41 6.31 -20.95
N SER A 104 -3.32 5.84 -21.81
CA SER A 104 -4.08 6.72 -22.70
C SER A 104 -5.03 7.61 -21.89
N VAL A 105 -5.45 8.73 -22.49
CA VAL A 105 -6.48 9.61 -21.91
C VAL A 105 -7.78 8.83 -21.73
N ILE A 106 -8.34 8.90 -20.52
CA ILE A 106 -9.50 8.12 -20.12
C ILE A 106 -10.74 8.99 -20.22
N LYS A 107 -11.76 8.55 -20.96
CA LYS A 107 -13.05 9.23 -21.05
C LYS A 107 -14.01 8.65 -20.01
N ILE A 108 -14.53 9.51 -19.13
CA ILE A 108 -15.60 9.19 -18.19
C ILE A 108 -16.70 10.23 -18.40
N ASP A 109 -17.86 9.76 -18.85
CA ASP A 109 -18.96 10.61 -19.31
C ASP A 109 -18.48 11.56 -20.43
N GLU A 110 -18.69 12.87 -20.29
CA GLU A 110 -18.24 13.89 -21.25
C GLU A 110 -16.83 14.43 -20.95
N GLN A 111 -16.22 13.98 -19.86
CA GLN A 111 -14.96 14.51 -19.36
C GLN A 111 -13.79 13.57 -19.68
N LYS A 112 -12.69 14.14 -20.17
CA LYS A 112 -11.41 13.42 -20.36
C LYS A 112 -10.52 13.61 -19.15
N TYR A 113 -9.80 12.56 -18.79
CA TYR A 113 -8.87 12.52 -17.66
C TYR A 113 -7.50 12.01 -18.10
N ASN A 114 -6.46 12.73 -17.68
CA ASN A 114 -5.08 12.26 -17.71
C ASN A 114 -4.59 12.09 -16.27
N ILE A 115 -4.02 10.93 -15.94
CA ILE A 115 -3.52 10.63 -14.59
C ILE A 115 -2.04 10.32 -14.68
N TYR A 116 -1.26 10.74 -13.68
CA TYR A 116 0.18 10.54 -13.68
C TYR A 116 0.70 10.31 -12.26
N ASN A 117 1.90 9.74 -12.15
CA ASN A 117 2.59 9.37 -10.90
C ASN A 117 1.78 8.39 -10.04
N THR A 118 1.18 7.36 -10.65
CA THR A 118 0.29 6.40 -9.97
C THR A 118 1.03 5.26 -9.26
N CYS A 119 2.36 5.22 -9.29
CA CYS A 119 3.16 4.08 -8.83
C CYS A 119 2.90 3.66 -7.38
N ALA A 120 2.62 4.61 -6.48
CA ALA A 120 2.23 4.32 -5.10
C ALA A 120 0.91 3.55 -5.01
N PHE A 121 -0.09 3.97 -5.81
CA PHE A 121 -1.38 3.28 -5.88
C PHE A 121 -1.23 1.90 -6.53
N ASP A 122 -0.51 1.84 -7.65
CA ASP A 122 -0.36 0.62 -8.44
C ASP A 122 0.39 -0.47 -7.66
N SER A 123 1.45 -0.10 -6.91
CA SER A 123 2.22 -1.03 -6.08
C SER A 123 1.36 -1.73 -5.01
N ILE A 124 0.46 -0.99 -4.35
CA ILE A 124 -0.43 -1.57 -3.33
C ILE A 124 -1.51 -2.43 -3.97
N ALA A 125 -2.11 -1.97 -5.06
CA ALA A 125 -3.12 -2.74 -5.77
C ALA A 125 -2.56 -4.08 -6.22
N ILE A 126 -1.35 -4.11 -6.78
CA ILE A 126 -0.69 -5.33 -7.22
C ILE A 126 -0.47 -6.31 -6.06
N ILE A 127 0.09 -5.85 -4.93
CA ILE A 127 0.33 -6.73 -3.76
C ILE A 127 -0.99 -7.34 -3.25
N ILE A 128 -2.03 -6.52 -3.08
CA ILE A 128 -3.35 -7.00 -2.60
C ILE A 128 -3.98 -7.97 -3.59
N SER A 129 -3.91 -7.66 -4.89
CA SER A 129 -4.45 -8.53 -5.95
C SER A 129 -3.80 -9.91 -5.94
N ARG A 130 -2.49 -9.96 -5.65
CA ARG A 130 -1.73 -11.21 -5.63
C ARG A 130 -1.98 -11.98 -4.34
N ALA A 131 -2.03 -11.30 -3.20
CA ALA A 131 -2.46 -11.89 -1.94
C ALA A 131 -3.87 -12.52 -2.05
N PHE A 132 -4.80 -11.85 -2.73
CA PHE A 132 -6.16 -12.35 -2.98
C PHE A 132 -6.19 -13.66 -3.79
N VAL A 133 -5.26 -13.86 -4.73
CA VAL A 133 -5.18 -15.10 -5.55
C VAL A 133 -4.49 -16.24 -4.81
N ASP A 134 -3.52 -15.90 -3.96
CA ASP A 134 -2.59 -16.87 -3.39
C ASP A 134 -2.97 -17.32 -1.96
N ASN A 135 -3.72 -16.52 -1.19
CA ASN A 135 -4.14 -16.81 0.17
C ASN A 135 -5.69 -16.89 0.29
N SER A 136 -6.23 -18.09 0.54
CA SER A 136 -7.68 -18.33 0.62
C SER A 136 -8.36 -17.60 1.77
N ALA A 137 -7.74 -17.51 2.94
CA ALA A 137 -8.31 -16.77 4.07
C ALA A 137 -8.43 -15.27 3.73
N TYR A 138 -7.47 -14.75 2.96
CA TYR A 138 -7.53 -13.38 2.47
C TYR A 138 -8.54 -13.21 1.32
N THR A 139 -8.73 -14.22 0.47
CA THR A 139 -9.83 -14.26 -0.51
C THR A 139 -11.18 -14.09 0.19
N ASP A 140 -11.45 -14.88 1.22
CA ASP A 140 -12.70 -14.83 1.98
C ASP A 140 -12.92 -13.45 2.61
N PHE A 141 -11.85 -12.86 3.16
CA PHE A 141 -11.90 -11.50 3.67
C PHE A 141 -12.27 -10.48 2.59
N VAL A 142 -11.63 -10.52 1.43
CA VAL A 142 -11.92 -9.57 0.33
C VAL A 142 -13.36 -9.75 -0.16
N ASP A 143 -13.81 -10.99 -0.35
CA ASP A 143 -15.16 -11.30 -0.84
C ASP A 143 -16.25 -10.90 0.16
N ALA A 144 -16.00 -11.07 1.47
CA ALA A 144 -16.90 -10.60 2.52
C ALA A 144 -17.01 -9.07 2.61
N ASN A 145 -16.10 -8.32 1.99
CA ASN A 145 -16.01 -6.86 2.05
C ASN A 145 -16.18 -6.20 0.67
N SER A 146 -17.13 -6.72 -0.11
CA SER A 146 -17.49 -6.26 -1.46
C SER A 146 -18.01 -4.82 -1.55
N ASN A 147 -18.25 -4.14 -0.43
CA ASN A 147 -18.52 -2.71 -0.40
C ASN A 147 -17.26 -1.83 -0.55
N SER A 148 -16.07 -2.42 -0.43
CA SER A 148 -14.81 -1.71 -0.62
C SER A 148 -14.47 -1.56 -2.10
N GLU A 149 -14.58 -0.34 -2.62
CA GLU A 149 -14.20 -0.04 -4.01
C GLU A 149 -12.75 -0.45 -4.32
N PHE A 150 -11.82 -0.22 -3.38
CA PHE A 150 -10.41 -0.54 -3.63
C PHE A 150 -10.13 -2.04 -3.60
N LEU A 151 -10.75 -2.81 -2.69
CA LEU A 151 -10.60 -4.26 -2.70
C LEU A 151 -11.23 -4.89 -3.95
N ASN A 152 -12.38 -4.38 -4.40
CA ASN A 152 -12.99 -4.79 -5.67
C ASN A 152 -12.10 -4.47 -6.87
N PHE A 153 -11.46 -3.30 -6.88
CA PHE A 153 -10.48 -2.97 -7.91
C PHE A 153 -9.31 -3.97 -7.92
N CYS A 154 -8.77 -4.31 -6.75
CA CYS A 154 -7.71 -5.33 -6.66
C CYS A 154 -8.19 -6.70 -7.15
N LYS A 155 -9.45 -7.06 -6.88
CA LYS A 155 -10.07 -8.27 -7.45
C LYS A 155 -10.15 -8.20 -8.98
N SER A 156 -10.56 -7.07 -9.57
CA SER A 156 -10.55 -6.88 -11.03
C SER A 156 -9.13 -6.97 -11.62
N VAL A 157 -8.12 -6.43 -10.94
CA VAL A 157 -6.71 -6.58 -11.35
C VAL A 157 -6.29 -8.05 -11.29
N ALA A 158 -6.66 -8.79 -10.25
CA ALA A 158 -6.34 -10.21 -10.11
C ALA A 158 -6.91 -11.08 -11.26
N PHE A 159 -8.12 -10.75 -11.73
CA PHE A 159 -8.81 -11.48 -12.80
C PHE A 159 -8.59 -10.92 -14.21
N ILE A 160 -7.65 -9.97 -14.38
CA ILE A 160 -7.29 -9.40 -15.69
C ILE A 160 -8.52 -8.79 -16.39
N ASP A 161 -9.24 -7.92 -15.68
CA ASP A 161 -10.23 -7.07 -16.33
C ASP A 161 -9.58 -6.21 -17.44
N SER A 162 -10.38 -5.72 -18.38
CA SER A 162 -9.88 -4.89 -19.48
C SER A 162 -9.12 -3.68 -18.95
N SER A 163 -7.97 -3.35 -19.57
CA SER A 163 -7.16 -2.19 -19.18
C SER A 163 -7.96 -0.89 -19.19
N GLU A 164 -8.93 -0.76 -20.11
CA GLU A 164 -9.85 0.38 -20.13
C GLU A 164 -10.71 0.45 -18.88
N ASN A 165 -11.34 -0.66 -18.45
CA ASN A 165 -12.16 -0.67 -17.25
C ASN A 165 -11.34 -0.43 -15.99
N LEU A 166 -10.17 -1.08 -15.87
CA LEU A 166 -9.24 -0.85 -14.76
C LEU A 166 -8.86 0.63 -14.67
N ASN A 167 -8.54 1.26 -15.80
CA ASN A 167 -8.18 2.67 -15.83
C ASN A 167 -9.37 3.59 -15.46
N LYS A 168 -10.59 3.29 -15.91
CA LYS A 168 -11.80 4.02 -15.47
C LYS A 168 -12.03 3.91 -13.96
N GLN A 169 -11.92 2.71 -13.40
CA GLN A 169 -12.03 2.49 -11.94
C GLN A 169 -10.94 3.25 -11.18
N ARG A 170 -9.69 3.18 -11.67
CA ARG A 170 -8.53 3.89 -11.11
C ARG A 170 -8.77 5.39 -11.02
N VAL A 171 -9.20 6.05 -12.11
CA VAL A 171 -9.53 7.48 -12.12
C VAL A 171 -10.63 7.83 -11.11
N LYS A 172 -11.71 7.02 -11.04
CA LYS A 172 -12.82 7.24 -10.11
C LYS A 172 -12.41 7.24 -8.64
N MET A 173 -11.40 6.43 -8.28
CA MET A 173 -10.84 6.42 -6.93
C MET A 173 -9.86 7.58 -6.71
N LEU A 174 -8.92 7.79 -7.64
CA LEU A 174 -7.86 8.80 -7.48
C LEU A 174 -8.42 10.23 -7.42
N ARG A 175 -9.48 10.55 -8.16
CA ARG A 175 -10.15 11.87 -8.07
C ARG A 175 -10.75 12.20 -6.70
N ARG A 176 -10.95 11.20 -5.83
CA ARG A 176 -11.45 11.41 -4.46
C ARG A 176 -10.33 11.71 -3.47
N ILE A 177 -9.09 11.40 -3.86
CA ILE A 177 -7.89 11.49 -3.02
C ILE A 177 -7.06 12.72 -3.41
N PHE A 178 -7.06 13.07 -4.69
CA PHE A 178 -6.22 14.09 -5.30
C PHE A 178 -7.07 15.17 -5.98
N ASN A 179 -6.50 16.37 -6.07
CA ASN A 179 -7.15 17.49 -6.75
C ASN A 179 -7.12 17.29 -8.27
N GLU A 180 -8.21 17.68 -8.92
CA GLU A 180 -8.31 17.75 -10.38
C GLU A 180 -7.86 19.14 -10.86
N ASN A 181 -6.97 19.19 -11.84
CA ASN A 181 -6.58 20.43 -12.50
C ASN A 181 -7.19 20.48 -13.91
N SER A 182 -7.73 21.62 -14.31
CA SER A 182 -8.24 21.82 -15.67
C SER A 182 -7.11 22.32 -16.57
N GLU A 183 -6.78 21.57 -17.62
CA GLU A 183 -5.77 21.98 -18.62
C GLU A 183 -6.40 22.52 -19.91
N ALA A 184 -7.59 22.03 -20.26
CA ALA A 184 -8.37 22.49 -21.41
C ALA A 184 -9.87 22.24 -21.16
N PRO A 185 -10.77 22.82 -21.98
CA PRO A 185 -12.19 22.45 -21.95
C PRO A 185 -12.33 20.93 -22.09
N ASN A 186 -13.02 20.30 -21.14
CA ASN A 186 -13.23 18.85 -21.07
C ASN A 186 -11.96 17.99 -20.92
N LEU A 187 -10.82 18.55 -20.51
CA LEU A 187 -9.62 17.80 -20.09
C LEU A 187 -9.19 18.16 -18.67
N LYS A 188 -9.20 17.15 -17.79
CA LYS A 188 -8.73 17.23 -16.42
C LYS A 188 -7.49 16.39 -16.23
N THR A 189 -6.59 16.85 -15.37
CA THR A 189 -5.38 16.12 -15.00
C THR A 189 -5.29 15.91 -13.49
N ILE A 190 -4.79 14.74 -13.09
CA ILE A 190 -4.67 14.34 -11.69
C ILE A 190 -3.24 13.89 -11.42
N ASN A 191 -2.48 14.68 -10.66
CA ASN A 191 -1.19 14.28 -10.12
C ASN A 191 -1.40 13.35 -8.93
N CYS A 192 -0.96 12.11 -9.02
CA CYS A 192 -1.12 11.10 -7.97
C CYS A 192 0.17 10.90 -7.15
N GLU A 193 1.17 11.75 -7.34
CA GLU A 193 2.42 11.71 -6.58
C GLU A 193 2.14 11.82 -5.08
N CYS A 194 2.49 10.77 -4.34
CA CYS A 194 2.33 10.73 -2.90
C CYS A 194 3.21 9.67 -2.24
N ASN A 195 3.31 9.73 -0.92
CA ASN A 195 3.83 8.61 -0.14
C ASN A 195 2.79 7.46 -0.15
N VAL A 196 3.25 6.22 -0.34
CA VAL A 196 2.41 5.01 -0.38
C VAL A 196 1.50 4.86 0.85
N ILE A 197 1.91 5.36 2.02
CA ILE A 197 1.11 5.36 3.24
C ILE A 197 -0.19 6.17 3.07
N LYS A 198 -0.19 7.25 2.27
CA LYS A 198 -1.40 8.04 1.98
C LYS A 198 -2.46 7.19 1.27
N ILE A 199 -2.06 6.39 0.29
CA ILE A 199 -2.98 5.51 -0.44
C ILE A 199 -3.68 4.55 0.52
N ILE A 200 -2.92 3.89 1.40
CA ILE A 200 -3.46 2.92 2.37
C ILE A 200 -4.40 3.62 3.36
N CYS A 201 -3.99 4.76 3.90
CA CYS A 201 -4.80 5.51 4.86
C CYS A 201 -6.11 6.04 4.26
N ASP A 202 -6.12 6.43 2.98
CA ASP A 202 -7.33 6.97 2.35
C ASP A 202 -8.26 5.85 1.83
N LEU A 203 -7.71 4.76 1.27
CA LEU A 203 -8.49 3.68 0.64
C LEU A 203 -8.83 2.52 1.56
N LEU A 204 -8.08 2.32 2.66
CA LEU A 204 -8.25 1.19 3.59
C LEU A 204 -8.49 1.67 5.04
N LYS A 205 -9.06 2.87 5.24
CA LYS A 205 -9.41 3.38 6.58
C LYS A 205 -10.40 2.49 7.35
N GLU A 206 -11.35 1.87 6.65
CA GLU A 206 -12.37 1.00 7.24
C GLU A 206 -11.87 -0.45 7.42
N TYR A 207 -10.77 -0.79 6.75
CA TYR A 207 -10.10 -2.08 6.81
C TYR A 207 -8.67 -1.87 7.33
N PRO A 208 -8.49 -1.53 8.61
CA PRO A 208 -7.18 -1.15 9.11
C PRO A 208 -6.25 -2.36 9.30
N SER A 209 -4.95 -2.12 9.39
CA SER A 209 -3.98 -3.15 9.81
C SER A 209 -4.08 -3.50 11.29
N ALA A 210 -4.48 -2.53 12.13
CA ALA A 210 -4.65 -2.75 13.56
C ALA A 210 -5.78 -1.91 14.15
N LYS A 211 -6.42 -2.42 15.20
CA LYS A 211 -7.41 -1.71 16.01
C LYS A 211 -6.88 -1.56 17.43
N ASN A 212 -6.81 -0.33 17.92
CA ASN A 212 -6.34 -0.02 19.27
C ASN A 212 -7.53 0.15 20.21
N HIS A 213 -7.68 -0.77 21.17
CA HIS A 213 -8.66 -0.70 22.24
C HIS A 213 -8.08 0.10 23.41
N ILE A 214 -8.65 1.25 23.69
CA ILE A 214 -8.21 2.18 24.73
C ILE A 214 -9.31 2.27 25.78
N ARG A 215 -8.97 1.94 27.03
CA ARG A 215 -9.87 1.98 28.19
C ARG A 215 -9.26 2.80 29.32
N CYS A 216 -9.97 3.81 29.78
CA CYS A 216 -9.61 4.59 30.97
C CYS A 216 -10.28 3.98 32.22
N SER A 217 -9.60 4.01 33.37
CA SER A 217 -10.23 3.61 34.64
C SER A 217 -11.36 4.55 35.09
N ASN A 218 -11.37 5.81 34.60
CA ASN A 218 -12.52 6.70 34.77
C ASN A 218 -13.61 6.42 33.72
N ASN A 219 -14.73 5.86 34.16
CA ASN A 219 -15.90 5.59 33.28
C ASN A 219 -16.56 6.87 32.74
N SER A 220 -16.37 8.02 33.38
CA SER A 220 -16.87 9.32 32.91
C SER A 220 -15.91 10.02 31.95
N CYS A 221 -14.71 9.46 31.70
CA CYS A 221 -13.77 10.02 30.75
C CYS A 221 -14.22 9.76 29.30
N LYS A 222 -13.96 10.69 28.38
CA LYS A 222 -14.16 10.48 26.93
C LYS A 222 -13.38 9.28 26.37
N ASN A 223 -12.35 8.81 27.08
CA ASN A 223 -11.57 7.61 26.73
C ASN A 223 -12.01 6.38 27.55
N ALA A 224 -13.18 6.39 28.19
CA ALA A 224 -13.65 5.28 29.03
C ALA A 224 -13.61 3.95 28.27
N ASN A 225 -14.07 3.92 27.02
CA ASN A 225 -13.96 2.77 26.14
C ASN A 225 -13.98 3.23 24.69
N THR A 226 -12.84 3.24 24.01
CA THR A 226 -12.73 3.73 22.63
C THR A 226 -11.90 2.80 21.77
N TRP A 227 -12.27 2.72 20.49
CA TRP A 227 -11.52 2.01 19.47
C TRP A 227 -10.93 3.03 18.49
N ARG A 228 -9.69 2.80 18.07
CA ARG A 228 -9.03 3.59 17.03
C ARG A 228 -8.47 2.66 15.96
N ASN A 229 -8.83 2.93 14.72
CA ASN A 229 -8.28 2.24 13.56
C ASN A 229 -6.89 2.79 13.23
N SER A 230 -5.99 1.91 12.82
CA SER A 230 -4.68 2.24 12.28
C SER A 230 -4.51 1.51 10.96
N SER A 231 -4.65 2.22 9.84
CA SER A 231 -4.54 1.62 8.51
C SER A 231 -3.18 0.99 8.27
N THR A 232 -2.14 1.53 8.89
CA THR A 232 -0.77 1.03 8.86
C THR A 232 -0.25 0.74 10.27
N ILE A 233 0.88 0.03 10.37
CA ILE A 233 1.59 -0.28 11.60
C ILE A 233 2.90 0.52 11.61
N ILE A 234 3.06 1.34 12.64
CA ILE A 234 4.27 2.14 12.88
C ILE A 234 5.05 1.49 14.01
N LEU A 235 6.25 1.01 13.70
CA LEU A 235 7.16 0.37 14.65
C LEU A 235 8.30 1.35 15.04
N ASP A 236 9.04 1.03 16.10
CA ASP A 236 10.20 1.81 16.49
C ASP A 236 11.32 1.61 15.46
N VAL A 237 11.83 2.71 14.90
CA VAL A 237 12.93 2.71 13.91
C VAL A 237 14.20 2.01 14.42
N LYS A 238 14.43 1.98 15.74
CA LYS A 238 15.58 1.29 16.33
C LYS A 238 15.46 -0.21 16.19
N GLU A 239 14.24 -0.73 16.33
CA GLU A 239 13.92 -2.15 16.24
C GLU A 239 13.90 -2.60 14.76
N LEU A 240 13.43 -1.75 13.85
CA LEU A 240 13.35 -2.04 12.41
C LEU A 240 14.72 -2.20 11.71
N LYS A 241 15.85 -1.94 12.39
CA LYS A 241 17.19 -2.16 11.83
C LYS A 241 17.46 -3.63 11.50
N ASP A 242 16.77 -4.54 12.18
CA ASP A 242 16.82 -5.97 11.92
C ASP A 242 15.42 -6.47 11.56
N LEU A 243 15.11 -6.49 10.26
CA LEU A 243 13.81 -6.96 9.78
C LEU A 243 13.58 -8.45 10.08
N LYS A 244 14.62 -9.24 10.38
CA LYS A 244 14.46 -10.66 10.74
C LYS A 244 13.69 -10.84 12.05
N ASN A 245 13.73 -9.84 12.93
CA ASN A 245 13.02 -9.86 14.20
C ASN A 245 11.62 -9.25 14.13
N LEU A 246 11.02 -9.05 12.95
CA LEU A 246 9.70 -8.43 12.81
C LEU A 246 8.61 -9.14 13.66
N GLU A 247 8.68 -10.46 13.83
CA GLU A 247 7.76 -11.18 14.72
C GLU A 247 7.86 -10.70 16.17
N GLY A 248 9.08 -10.62 16.73
CA GLY A 248 9.30 -10.15 18.10
C GLY A 248 8.83 -8.71 18.29
N ILE A 249 9.09 -7.86 17.29
CA ILE A 249 8.67 -6.45 17.30
C ILE A 249 7.14 -6.33 17.27
N LEU A 250 6.45 -7.14 16.46
CA LEU A 250 4.99 -7.16 16.41
C LEU A 250 4.36 -7.73 17.69
N LYS A 251 4.98 -8.73 18.31
CA LYS A 251 4.56 -9.22 19.64
C LYS A 251 4.63 -8.09 20.68
N GLU A 252 5.69 -7.28 20.67
CA GLU A 252 5.80 -6.10 21.55
C GLU A 252 4.78 -4.99 21.18
N TYR A 253 4.48 -4.83 19.90
CA TYR A 253 3.50 -3.85 19.42
C TYR A 253 2.07 -4.11 19.94
N THR A 254 1.69 -5.40 20.10
CA THR A 254 0.36 -5.84 20.57
C THR A 254 0.24 -5.98 22.09
N LYS A 255 1.35 -5.94 22.84
CA LYS A 255 1.33 -6.03 24.31
C LYS A 255 0.43 -4.95 24.93
N LEU A 256 -0.22 -5.33 26.04
CA LEU A 256 -1.03 -4.42 26.86
C LEU A 256 -0.13 -3.32 27.44
N ARG A 257 -0.47 -2.06 27.16
CA ARG A 257 0.25 -0.89 27.69
C ARG A 257 -0.59 -0.18 28.74
N LYS A 258 0.09 0.34 29.76
CA LYS A 258 -0.51 1.17 30.82
C LYS A 258 0.19 2.53 30.85
N TYR A 259 -0.57 3.61 30.85
CA TYR A 259 -0.05 4.98 30.93
C TYR A 259 -1.08 5.93 31.56
N ASN A 260 -0.68 7.17 31.85
CA ASN A 260 -1.57 8.17 32.43
C ASN A 260 -2.55 8.71 31.38
N CYS A 261 -3.80 8.96 31.76
CA CYS A 261 -4.77 9.56 30.86
C CYS A 261 -4.42 11.03 30.60
N GLY A 262 -4.26 11.43 29.35
CA GLY A 262 -4.06 12.85 29.00
C GLY A 262 -5.32 13.73 29.15
N ARG A 263 -6.41 13.23 29.74
CA ARG A 263 -7.69 13.95 29.90
C ARG A 263 -8.25 13.94 31.32
N CYS A 264 -7.69 13.13 32.21
CA CYS A 264 -8.07 13.04 33.62
C CYS A 264 -6.89 12.41 34.39
N THR A 265 -6.95 12.36 35.71
CA THR A 265 -5.85 11.84 36.55
C THR A 265 -5.71 10.32 36.55
N GLU A 266 -6.67 9.61 35.94
CA GLU A 266 -6.75 8.16 35.93
C GLU A 266 -5.79 7.46 34.94
N LYS A 267 -5.68 6.13 35.04
CA LYS A 267 -4.85 5.32 34.16
C LYS A 267 -5.61 4.91 32.89
N ILE A 268 -4.86 4.68 31.82
CA ILE A 268 -5.34 4.06 30.58
C ILE A 268 -4.67 2.70 30.43
N THR A 269 -5.46 1.70 30.04
CA THR A 269 -5.00 0.46 29.42
C THR A 269 -5.24 0.52 27.92
N ALA A 270 -4.23 0.23 27.12
CA ALA A 270 -4.35 0.14 25.67
C ALA A 270 -3.84 -1.21 25.16
N LYS A 271 -4.63 -1.88 24.31
CA LYS A 271 -4.23 -3.12 23.64
C LYS A 271 -4.50 -2.99 22.15
N ARG A 272 -3.54 -3.40 21.32
CA ARG A 272 -3.70 -3.41 19.87
C ARG A 272 -4.02 -4.82 19.39
N ALA A 273 -5.08 -4.95 18.60
CA ALA A 273 -5.44 -6.17 17.90
C ALA A 273 -5.07 -6.03 16.42
N LEU A 274 -4.34 -7.00 15.87
CA LEU A 274 -4.01 -7.05 14.45
C LEU A 274 -5.23 -7.47 13.63
N SER A 275 -5.29 -7.08 12.35
CA SER A 275 -6.41 -7.33 11.44
C SER A 275 -6.02 -8.30 10.30
N ASN A 276 -6.77 -8.36 9.20
CA ASN A 276 -6.57 -9.37 8.15
C ASN A 276 -5.38 -9.09 7.21
N HIS A 277 -4.87 -7.86 7.19
CA HIS A 277 -3.60 -7.51 6.56
C HIS A 277 -2.76 -6.66 7.51
N LEU A 278 -1.46 -6.62 7.28
CA LEU A 278 -0.52 -5.78 8.00
C LEU A 278 0.29 -4.97 6.99
N PHE A 279 0.07 -3.66 6.95
CA PHE A 279 0.89 -2.70 6.22
C PHE A 279 1.89 -2.07 7.20
N ILE A 280 3.11 -2.58 7.23
CA ILE A 280 4.16 -2.15 8.16
C ILE A 280 5.01 -1.06 7.51
N GLU A 281 5.03 0.13 8.11
CA GLU A 281 5.80 1.27 7.61
C GLU A 281 7.30 1.05 7.86
N THR A 282 8.09 1.13 6.79
CA THR A 282 9.55 1.03 6.85
C THR A 282 10.25 2.21 6.16
N ASP A 283 9.49 3.23 5.75
CA ASP A 283 9.99 4.48 5.13
C ASP A 283 10.89 5.33 6.05
N GLN A 284 10.95 4.98 7.34
CA GLN A 284 11.85 5.57 8.34
C GLN A 284 13.26 4.97 8.32
N LEU A 285 13.46 3.85 7.62
CA LEU A 285 14.78 3.24 7.47
C LEU A 285 15.70 4.13 6.64
N LYS A 286 16.98 4.14 7.00
CA LYS A 286 17.96 4.93 6.26
C LYS A 286 18.13 4.33 4.87
N LYS A 287 18.17 5.18 3.84
CA LYS A 287 18.47 4.76 2.44
C LYS A 287 19.79 4.01 2.28
N THR A 288 20.72 4.14 3.23
CA THR A 288 22.01 3.42 3.24
C THR A 288 21.89 1.98 3.73
N SER A 289 20.76 1.59 4.33
CA SER A 289 20.52 0.22 4.74
C SER A 289 20.16 -0.61 3.51
N GLN A 290 20.96 -1.64 3.23
CA GLN A 290 20.65 -2.63 2.20
C GLN A 290 19.97 -3.82 2.87
N PHE A 291 18.78 -4.15 2.39
CA PHE A 291 18.07 -5.37 2.77
C PHE A 291 17.91 -6.24 1.55
N THR A 292 17.77 -7.53 1.78
CA THR A 292 17.31 -8.51 0.79
C THR A 292 15.92 -8.97 1.17
N MET A 293 15.18 -9.55 0.23
CA MET A 293 13.89 -10.15 0.57
C MET A 293 14.01 -11.30 1.57
N ALA A 294 15.18 -11.95 1.68
CA ALA A 294 15.45 -12.98 2.67
C ALA A 294 15.62 -12.43 4.11
N ASP A 295 15.86 -11.12 4.27
CA ASP A 295 15.92 -10.48 5.58
C ASP A 295 14.53 -10.20 6.17
N ILE A 296 13.47 -10.36 5.38
CA ILE A 296 12.09 -10.17 5.79
C ILE A 296 11.45 -11.55 6.04
N PRO A 297 11.00 -11.88 7.25
CA PRO A 297 10.41 -13.18 7.56
C PRO A 297 9.25 -13.51 6.64
N SER A 298 9.26 -14.68 6.01
CA SER A 298 8.16 -15.13 5.15
C SER A 298 6.87 -15.37 5.91
N GLU A 299 6.97 -15.67 7.21
CA GLU A 299 5.86 -15.92 8.11
C GLU A 299 6.11 -15.28 9.47
N ILE A 300 5.02 -14.85 10.11
CA ILE A 300 5.02 -14.25 11.44
C ILE A 300 3.84 -14.80 12.24
N SER A 301 4.10 -15.22 13.48
CA SER A 301 3.09 -15.67 14.43
C SER A 301 2.95 -14.69 15.59
N VAL A 302 1.80 -14.04 15.71
CA VAL A 302 1.50 -13.05 16.77
C VAL A 302 0.15 -13.35 17.39
N GLU A 303 0.12 -13.48 18.72
CA GLU A 303 -1.04 -13.98 19.46
C GLU A 303 -1.46 -15.37 18.95
N ASN A 304 -2.66 -15.51 18.38
CA ASN A 304 -3.21 -16.76 17.83
C ASN A 304 -3.37 -16.70 16.31
N TYR A 305 -2.66 -15.78 15.64
CA TYR A 305 -2.76 -15.58 14.21
C TYR A 305 -1.41 -15.80 13.54
N ARG A 306 -1.46 -16.48 12.39
CA ARG A 306 -0.34 -16.60 11.46
C ARG A 306 -0.53 -15.59 10.34
N PHE A 307 0.56 -14.95 9.97
CA PHE A 307 0.63 -13.95 8.91
C PHE A 307 1.70 -14.36 7.91
N VAL A 308 1.37 -14.32 6.63
CA VAL A 308 2.29 -14.64 5.53
C VAL A 308 2.68 -13.39 4.78
N LEU A 309 3.96 -13.30 4.40
CA LEU A 309 4.51 -12.20 3.63
C LEU A 309 3.94 -12.26 2.21
N ASN A 310 3.33 -11.17 1.75
CA ASN A 310 2.85 -11.07 0.37
C ASN A 310 3.74 -10.18 -0.49
N GLY A 311 4.46 -9.24 0.12
CA GLY A 311 5.36 -8.39 -0.63
C GLY A 311 5.94 -7.21 0.13
N SER A 312 6.70 -6.42 -0.60
CA SER A 312 7.23 -5.13 -0.15
C SER A 312 7.04 -4.07 -1.24
N VAL A 313 6.83 -2.83 -0.82
CA VAL A 313 6.88 -1.67 -1.71
C VAL A 313 8.22 -0.98 -1.51
N ASN A 314 9.01 -0.91 -2.57
CA ASN A 314 10.30 -0.24 -2.59
C ASN A 314 10.18 1.15 -3.19
N PHE A 315 11.02 2.06 -2.71
CA PHE A 315 11.14 3.40 -3.26
C PHE A 315 12.58 3.69 -3.65
N GLU A 316 12.76 4.02 -4.93
CA GLU A 316 14.05 4.36 -5.50
C GLU A 316 13.86 5.48 -6.53
N SER A 317 14.70 6.52 -6.44
CA SER A 317 14.74 7.62 -7.42
C SER A 317 13.37 8.25 -7.75
N GLY A 318 12.52 8.43 -6.73
CA GLY A 318 11.20 9.05 -6.91
C GLY A 318 10.11 8.10 -7.40
N HIS A 319 10.40 6.80 -7.50
CA HIS A 319 9.50 5.80 -8.07
C HIS A 319 9.24 4.64 -7.11
N TYR A 320 7.98 4.18 -7.08
CA TYR A 320 7.60 2.99 -6.30
C TYR A 320 7.56 1.75 -7.19
N THR A 321 8.10 0.65 -6.67
CA THR A 321 7.99 -0.68 -7.28
C THR A 321 7.53 -1.69 -6.22
N SER A 322 6.85 -2.76 -6.62
CA SER A 322 6.45 -3.81 -5.67
C SER A 322 7.18 -5.11 -5.95
N GLN A 323 7.70 -5.73 -4.89
CA GLN A 323 8.15 -7.12 -4.89
C GLN A 323 7.05 -7.97 -4.28
N VAL A 324 6.58 -8.96 -5.04
CA VAL A 324 5.43 -9.78 -4.65
C VAL A 324 5.87 -11.23 -4.54
N LEU A 325 5.51 -11.88 -3.43
CA LEU A 325 5.69 -13.33 -3.28
C LEU A 325 4.49 -14.07 -3.85
N ARG A 326 4.76 -14.99 -4.79
CA ARG A 326 3.81 -15.97 -5.29
C ARG A 326 3.82 -17.19 -4.38
N LEU A 327 2.97 -17.21 -3.34
CA LEU A 327 3.04 -18.21 -2.25
C LEU A 327 3.05 -19.65 -2.76
N LYS A 328 2.20 -19.97 -3.75
CA LYS A 328 2.06 -21.33 -4.30
C LYS A 328 3.28 -21.79 -5.12
N GLN A 329 4.01 -20.85 -5.71
CA GLN A 329 5.17 -21.12 -6.56
C GLN A 329 6.50 -20.86 -5.85
N ASN A 330 6.47 -20.18 -4.70
CA ASN A 330 7.64 -19.68 -3.99
C ASN A 330 8.59 -18.88 -4.90
N VAL A 331 8.03 -18.00 -5.73
CA VAL A 331 8.80 -17.10 -6.60
C VAL A 331 8.47 -15.65 -6.32
N TRP A 332 9.45 -14.77 -6.51
CA TRP A 332 9.30 -13.33 -6.38
C TRP A 332 9.04 -12.70 -7.75
N GLU A 333 8.06 -11.81 -7.81
CA GLU A 333 7.75 -10.98 -8.97
C GLU A 333 8.11 -9.53 -8.66
N THR A 334 8.94 -8.91 -9.48
CA THR A 334 9.16 -7.46 -9.49
C THR A 334 8.22 -6.81 -10.47
N HIS A 335 7.29 -6.04 -9.94
CA HIS A 335 6.38 -5.21 -10.72
C HIS A 335 6.90 -3.78 -10.72
N ASN A 336 7.33 -3.34 -11.89
CA ASN A 336 7.66 -1.96 -12.18
C ASN A 336 6.71 -1.50 -13.28
N ASP A 337 5.77 -0.62 -12.92
CA ASP A 337 4.71 -0.09 -13.78
C ASP A 337 5.23 0.78 -14.95
N LEU A 338 6.53 1.10 -14.98
CA LEU A 338 7.20 1.71 -16.13
C LEU A 338 7.71 0.66 -17.15
N ARG A 339 7.70 -0.62 -16.80
CA ARG A 339 8.14 -1.73 -17.66
C ARG A 339 6.95 -2.50 -18.19
N LYS A 340 7.09 -3.02 -19.42
CA LYS A 340 6.06 -3.85 -20.08
C LYS A 340 6.11 -5.34 -19.71
N TYR A 341 6.98 -5.70 -18.76
CA TYR A 341 7.19 -7.07 -18.33
C TYR A 341 7.42 -7.12 -16.82
N ILE A 342 7.15 -8.30 -16.25
CA ILE A 342 7.41 -8.58 -14.84
C ILE A 342 8.68 -9.40 -14.76
N LYS A 343 9.62 -8.97 -13.91
CA LYS A 343 10.85 -9.70 -13.67
C LYS A 343 10.59 -10.75 -12.59
N ILE A 344 11.00 -11.98 -12.84
CA ILE A 344 10.87 -13.09 -11.89
C ILE A 344 12.22 -13.35 -11.23
N CYS A 345 12.22 -13.59 -9.92
CA CYS A 345 13.39 -13.97 -9.14
C CYS A 345 13.05 -15.16 -8.25
N THR A 346 13.90 -16.19 -8.25
CA THR A 346 13.73 -17.40 -7.42
C THR A 346 14.67 -17.43 -6.22
N VAL A 347 15.58 -16.47 -6.10
CA VAL A 347 16.63 -16.42 -5.07
C VAL A 347 16.45 -15.13 -4.25
N PRO A 348 15.68 -15.13 -3.16
CA PRO A 348 15.34 -13.93 -2.40
C PRO A 348 16.56 -13.16 -1.86
N GLU A 349 17.67 -13.85 -1.58
CA GLU A 349 18.93 -13.28 -1.10
C GLU A 349 19.59 -12.37 -2.15
N LYS A 350 19.26 -12.55 -3.43
CA LYS A 350 19.77 -11.72 -4.53
C LYS A 350 18.86 -10.52 -4.82
N LEU A 351 17.66 -10.49 -4.23
CA LEU A 351 16.69 -9.42 -4.47
C LEU A 351 16.87 -8.31 -3.43
N ILE A 352 17.75 -7.37 -3.76
CA ILE A 352 18.00 -6.18 -2.93
C ILE A 352 16.77 -5.28 -2.94
N VAL A 353 16.40 -4.79 -1.76
CA VAL A 353 15.22 -3.98 -1.52
C VAL A 353 15.52 -2.81 -0.59
N ASN A 354 14.82 -1.70 -0.82
CA ASN A 354 14.74 -0.53 0.06
C ASN A 354 13.27 -0.34 0.44
N PRO A 355 12.75 -1.18 1.35
CA PRO A 355 11.33 -1.24 1.60
C PRO A 355 10.87 0.06 2.28
N HIS A 356 9.88 0.73 1.69
CA HIS A 356 9.08 1.75 2.36
C HIS A 356 7.86 1.16 3.06
N LEU A 357 7.45 -0.04 2.63
CA LEU A 357 6.35 -0.79 3.22
C LEU A 357 6.59 -2.29 3.09
N VAL A 358 6.24 -3.04 4.12
CA VAL A 358 6.16 -4.52 4.10
C VAL A 358 4.71 -4.94 4.32
N VAL A 359 4.23 -5.94 3.57
CA VAL A 359 2.83 -6.34 3.56
C VAL A 359 2.68 -7.83 3.91
N TYR A 360 1.91 -8.09 4.95
CA TYR A 360 1.47 -9.45 5.32
C TYR A 360 -0.05 -9.59 5.23
N THR A 361 -0.54 -10.80 5.02
CA THR A 361 -1.95 -11.16 5.18
C THR A 361 -2.11 -12.29 6.16
N LYS A 362 -3.23 -12.29 6.87
CA LYS A 362 -3.59 -13.34 7.82
C LYS A 362 -3.90 -14.64 7.06
N GLU A 363 -3.48 -15.77 7.62
CA GLU A 363 -3.81 -17.11 7.14
C GLU A 363 -4.75 -17.85 8.10
#